data_AF-A0A6D2KZN4-F1
#
_entry.id   AF-A0A6D2KZN4-F1
#
_cell.length_a   1.000
_cell.length_b   1.000
_cell.length_c   1.000
_cell.angle_alpha   90.00
_cell.angle_beta   90.00
_cell.angle_gamma   90.00
#
_symmetry.space_group_name_H-M   'P 1'
#
loop_
_entity.id
_entity.type
_entity.pdbx_description
1 polymer ?
#
loop_
_entity_poly.entity_id
_entity_poly.type
_entity_poly.pdbx_seq_one_letter_code
_entity_poly.pdbx_strand_id
1 'polypeptide(L)'
;MVPMTSALLKAWRLTGSVECRVVVDDSKALFQFESESDLLWVLDQEPWSFNDWMLVVDRFDRRDEPDYLRFMNFWVEIVGIPWNYRNDAVIKRIGSVVGEVLEIHEQGPGVRARIRVDVNEGLEFERRVLFERSDEDVEVRFVYEKLKMFCQTCGSLAHHKARCPDE
;
A
#
# COMPACT_ATOMS: atom_id res chain seq x y z
N MET A 1 -23.25 -11.95 5.46
CA MET A 1 -21.94 -11.37 5.09
C MET A 1 -21.65 -11.78 3.67
N VAL A 2 -21.21 -10.87 2.80
CA VAL A 2 -20.86 -11.21 1.41
C VAL A 2 -19.48 -11.87 1.43
N PRO A 3 -19.24 -13.01 0.73
CA PRO A 3 -17.91 -13.63 0.68
C PRO A 3 -16.86 -12.71 0.06
N MET A 4 -15.60 -12.81 0.52
CA MET A 4 -14.49 -11.99 0.00
C MET A 4 -14.36 -12.12 -1.52
N THR A 5 -14.44 -13.34 -2.04
CA THR A 5 -14.31 -13.61 -3.47
C THR A 5 -15.35 -12.88 -4.30
N SER A 6 -16.63 -12.96 -3.91
CA SER A 6 -17.73 -12.28 -4.60
C SER A 6 -17.59 -10.75 -4.55
N ALA A 7 -17.12 -10.21 -3.43
CA ALA A 7 -16.90 -8.76 -3.29
C ALA A 7 -15.76 -8.27 -4.19
N LEU A 8 -14.63 -9.00 -4.23
CA LEU A 8 -13.47 -8.64 -5.03
C LEU A 8 -13.74 -8.76 -6.54
N LEU A 9 -14.39 -9.83 -6.99
CA LEU A 9 -14.76 -9.98 -8.41
C LEU A 9 -15.62 -8.79 -8.89
N LYS A 10 -16.53 -8.30 -8.04
CA LYS A 10 -17.33 -7.11 -8.34
C LYS A 10 -16.50 -5.82 -8.35
N ALA A 11 -15.53 -5.70 -7.44
CA ALA A 11 -14.67 -4.52 -7.34
C ALA A 11 -13.69 -4.41 -8.52
N TRP A 12 -13.16 -5.54 -9.00
CA TRP A 12 -12.16 -5.60 -10.06
C TRP A 12 -12.71 -5.26 -11.45
N ARG A 13 -14.03 -5.38 -11.67
CA ARG A 13 -14.70 -5.04 -12.94
C ARG A 13 -14.04 -5.70 -14.15
N LEU A 14 -13.73 -6.98 -14.01
CA LEU A 14 -12.97 -7.77 -14.99
C LEU A 14 -13.79 -8.07 -16.24
N THR A 15 -13.08 -8.36 -17.32
CA THR A 15 -13.68 -8.68 -18.63
C THR A 15 -13.78 -10.17 -18.86
N GLY A 16 -12.79 -10.94 -18.40
CA GLY A 16 -12.74 -12.40 -18.47
C GLY A 16 -13.33 -13.09 -17.26
N SER A 17 -13.36 -14.43 -17.34
CA SER A 17 -13.79 -15.25 -16.20
C SER A 17 -12.63 -15.44 -15.21
N VAL A 18 -12.99 -15.57 -13.93
CA VAL A 18 -12.03 -15.83 -12.85
C VAL A 18 -12.60 -16.93 -11.97
N GLU A 19 -11.87 -18.02 -11.85
CA GLU A 19 -12.15 -19.04 -10.85
C GLU A 19 -11.55 -18.61 -9.50
N CYS A 20 -12.32 -18.77 -8.42
CA CYS A 20 -11.86 -18.41 -7.09
C CYS A 20 -12.00 -19.59 -6.13
N ARG A 21 -11.01 -19.79 -5.26
CA ARG A 21 -11.02 -20.82 -4.22
C ARG A 21 -10.63 -20.20 -2.89
N VAL A 22 -11.49 -20.35 -1.89
CA VAL A 22 -11.14 -19.98 -0.51
C VAL A 22 -10.19 -21.05 0.04
N VAL A 23 -9.07 -20.62 0.62
CA VAL A 23 -8.03 -21.50 1.14
C VAL A 23 -8.09 -21.61 2.66
N VAL A 24 -8.32 -20.48 3.36
CA VAL A 24 -8.35 -20.43 4.83
C VAL A 24 -9.46 -19.48 5.28
N ASP A 25 -10.56 -20.02 5.84
CA ASP A 25 -11.60 -19.31 6.60
C ASP A 25 -11.94 -17.87 6.12
N ASP A 26 -12.08 -17.67 4.81
CA ASP A 26 -12.33 -16.38 4.12
C ASP A 26 -11.24 -15.30 4.30
N SER A 27 -10.11 -15.63 4.93
CA SER A 27 -8.91 -14.78 5.12
C SER A 27 -7.88 -14.91 3.99
N LYS A 28 -7.90 -16.02 3.25
CA LYS A 28 -7.06 -16.27 2.08
C LYS A 28 -7.88 -16.88 0.95
N ALA A 29 -7.70 -16.35 -0.25
CA ALA A 29 -8.29 -16.88 -1.47
C ALA A 29 -7.27 -16.92 -2.60
N LEU A 30 -7.41 -17.92 -3.47
CA LEU A 30 -6.70 -18.03 -4.73
C LEU A 30 -7.64 -17.62 -5.86
N PHE A 31 -7.14 -16.81 -6.79
CA PHE A 31 -7.84 -16.40 -7.99
C PHE A 31 -7.07 -16.88 -9.21
N GLN A 32 -7.73 -17.64 -10.06
CA GLN A 32 -7.19 -18.11 -11.32
C GLN A 32 -7.86 -17.33 -12.45
N PHE A 33 -7.07 -16.51 -13.12
CA PHE A 33 -7.52 -15.65 -14.21
C PHE A 33 -7.33 -16.37 -15.54
N GLU A 34 -8.32 -16.30 -16.43
CA GLU A 34 -8.16 -16.71 -17.82
C GLU A 34 -7.35 -15.69 -18.64
N SER A 35 -7.45 -14.42 -18.28
CA SER A 35 -6.80 -13.29 -18.96
C SER A 35 -5.61 -12.78 -18.15
N GLU A 36 -4.42 -12.81 -18.75
CA GLU A 36 -3.22 -12.19 -18.15
C GLU A 36 -3.41 -10.67 -17.97
N SER A 37 -4.09 -10.00 -18.89
CA SER A 37 -4.38 -8.57 -18.79
C SER A 37 -5.24 -8.24 -17.57
N ASP A 38 -6.24 -9.08 -17.24
CA ASP A 38 -7.07 -8.90 -16.05
C ASP A 38 -6.23 -9.12 -14.77
N LEU A 39 -5.33 -10.11 -14.77
CA LEU A 39 -4.40 -10.36 -13.65
C LEU A 39 -3.47 -9.16 -13.42
N LEU A 40 -2.83 -8.65 -14.49
CA LEU A 40 -1.94 -7.49 -14.41
C LEU A 40 -2.69 -6.24 -13.97
N TRP A 41 -3.93 -6.07 -14.45
CA TRP A 41 -4.80 -4.97 -14.02
C TRP A 41 -5.10 -5.03 -12.51
N VAL A 42 -5.43 -6.21 -11.97
CA VAL A 42 -5.67 -6.36 -10.53
C VAL A 42 -4.44 -6.02 -9.71
N LEU A 43 -3.26 -6.49 -10.11
CA LEU A 43 -1.99 -6.18 -9.43
C LEU A 43 -1.64 -4.69 -9.53
N ASP A 44 -1.92 -4.07 -10.69
CA ASP A 44 -1.62 -2.65 -10.91
C ASP A 44 -2.54 -1.70 -10.13
N GLN A 45 -3.78 -2.11 -9.84
CA GLN A 45 -4.79 -1.25 -9.21
C GLN A 45 -4.81 -1.31 -7.67
N GLU A 46 -3.84 -1.99 -7.07
CA GLU A 46 -3.57 -1.99 -5.63
C GLU A 46 -3.50 -0.55 -5.03
N PRO A 47 -3.82 -0.39 -3.73
CA PRO A 47 -4.15 -1.45 -2.77
C PRO A 47 -5.63 -1.87 -2.82
N TRP A 48 -5.91 -3.10 -2.37
CA TRP A 48 -7.27 -3.64 -2.22
C TRP A 48 -7.66 -3.76 -0.75
N SER A 49 -8.97 -3.75 -0.49
CA SER A 49 -9.51 -3.93 0.86
C SER A 49 -10.81 -4.73 0.86
N PHE A 50 -11.06 -5.48 1.91
CA PHE A 50 -12.32 -6.19 2.14
C PHE A 50 -12.71 -6.12 3.62
N ASN A 51 -13.96 -5.76 3.91
CA ASN A 51 -14.45 -5.51 5.28
C ASN A 51 -13.50 -4.61 6.09
N ASP A 52 -13.05 -3.51 5.47
CA ASP A 52 -12.05 -2.55 5.97
C ASP A 52 -10.63 -3.09 6.17
N TRP A 53 -10.39 -4.40 6.09
CA TRP A 53 -9.04 -4.96 6.13
C TRP A 53 -8.32 -4.76 4.80
N MET A 54 -7.07 -4.33 4.87
CA MET A 54 -6.20 -4.25 3.71
C MET A 54 -5.82 -5.65 3.23
N LEU A 55 -5.77 -5.86 1.92
CA LEU A 55 -5.45 -7.15 1.32
C LEU A 55 -4.11 -7.09 0.61
N VAL A 56 -3.23 -8.03 0.95
CA VAL A 56 -2.01 -8.28 0.17
C VAL A 56 -2.37 -9.21 -0.97
N VAL A 57 -2.03 -8.82 -2.19
CA VAL A 57 -2.23 -9.60 -3.41
C VAL A 57 -0.86 -9.87 -4.00
N ASP A 58 -0.63 -11.09 -4.45
CA ASP A 58 0.63 -11.49 -5.06
C ASP A 58 0.38 -12.61 -6.06
N ARG A 59 1.34 -12.82 -6.97
CA ARG A 59 1.25 -13.90 -7.95
C ARG A 59 1.57 -15.24 -7.28
N PHE A 60 0.73 -16.24 -7.53
CA PHE A 60 0.86 -17.56 -6.91
C PHE A 60 2.13 -18.34 -7.31
N ASP A 61 2.75 -17.97 -8.44
CA ASP A 61 4.04 -18.52 -8.87
C ASP A 61 5.19 -18.12 -7.92
N ARG A 62 5.04 -17.02 -7.16
CA ARG A 62 5.99 -16.55 -6.15
C ARG A 62 5.84 -17.20 -4.78
N ARG A 63 4.92 -18.16 -4.59
CA ARG A 63 4.57 -18.72 -3.25
C ARG A 63 5.74 -19.32 -2.46
N ASP A 64 6.81 -19.71 -3.16
CA ASP A 64 8.01 -20.31 -2.57
C ASP A 64 9.09 -19.24 -2.28
N GLU A 65 8.85 -17.97 -2.63
CA GLU A 65 9.75 -16.85 -2.35
C GLU A 65 9.64 -16.39 -0.88
N PRO A 66 10.75 -15.98 -0.24
CA PRO A 66 10.75 -15.54 1.15
C PRO A 66 9.86 -14.32 1.45
N ASP A 67 9.55 -13.52 0.42
CA ASP A 67 8.75 -12.30 0.53
C ASP A 67 7.35 -12.42 -0.09
N TYR A 68 6.89 -13.65 -0.36
CA TYR A 68 5.52 -13.89 -0.84
C TYR A 68 4.48 -13.30 0.12
N LEU A 69 3.55 -12.50 -0.41
CA LEU A 69 2.51 -11.79 0.37
C LEU A 69 3.07 -10.87 1.48
N ARG A 70 4.29 -10.32 1.30
CA ARG A 70 4.92 -9.39 2.24
C ARG A 70 4.67 -7.92 1.93
N PHE A 71 4.41 -7.59 0.67
CA PHE A 71 4.45 -6.21 0.21
C PHE A 71 3.12 -5.77 -0.40
N MET A 72 2.78 -4.50 -0.19
CA MET A 72 1.63 -3.86 -0.82
C MET A 72 2.05 -2.55 -1.45
N ASN A 73 1.51 -2.24 -2.63
CA ASN A 73 1.79 -0.96 -3.28
C ASN A 73 0.73 0.07 -2.90
N PHE A 74 1.18 1.24 -2.42
CA PHE A 74 0.33 2.38 -2.14
C PHE A 74 0.68 3.54 -3.05
N TRP A 75 -0.34 4.28 -3.48
CA TRP A 75 -0.15 5.67 -3.86
C TRP A 75 -0.11 6.51 -2.60
N VAL A 76 0.97 7.26 -2.42
CA VAL A 76 1.23 8.09 -1.25
C VAL A 76 1.47 9.52 -1.71
N GLU A 77 0.69 10.46 -1.20
CA GLU A 77 0.96 11.89 -1.36
C GLU A 77 1.90 12.35 -0.24
N ILE A 78 3.10 12.76 -0.62
CA ILE A 78 4.14 13.31 0.25
C ILE A 78 3.98 14.83 0.28
N VAL A 79 3.53 15.34 1.43
CA VAL A 79 3.17 16.75 1.63
C VAL A 79 4.18 17.42 2.55
N GLY A 80 4.46 18.71 2.31
CA GLY A 80 5.35 19.52 3.16
C GLY A 80 6.77 19.69 2.61
N ILE A 81 7.17 18.92 1.59
CA ILE A 81 8.45 19.15 0.91
C ILE A 81 8.41 20.54 0.23
N PRO A 82 9.32 21.47 0.60
CA PRO A 82 9.36 22.78 -0.02
C PRO A 82 9.69 22.65 -1.52
N TRP A 83 9.09 23.51 -2.34
CA TRP A 83 9.14 23.39 -3.81
C TRP A 83 10.57 23.27 -4.36
N ASN A 84 11.51 24.04 -3.81
CA ASN A 84 12.91 24.05 -4.23
C ASN A 84 13.69 22.77 -3.86
N TYR A 85 13.11 21.86 -3.08
CA TYR A 85 13.68 20.56 -2.73
C TYR A 85 12.95 19.38 -3.38
N ARG A 86 11.96 19.61 -4.23
CA ARG A 86 11.24 18.56 -4.98
C ARG A 86 12.04 18.11 -6.20
N ASN A 87 13.07 17.32 -5.96
CA ASN A 87 13.74 16.56 -7.00
C ASN A 87 13.69 15.07 -6.66
N ASP A 88 13.79 14.22 -7.68
CA ASP A 88 13.66 12.77 -7.55
C ASP A 88 14.55 12.17 -6.45
N ALA A 89 15.78 12.65 -6.28
CA ALA A 89 16.70 12.11 -5.29
C ALA A 89 16.22 12.41 -3.85
N VAL A 90 15.75 13.63 -3.61
CA VAL A 90 15.17 14.03 -2.31
C VAL A 90 13.86 13.29 -2.06
N ILE A 91 12.98 13.22 -3.07
CA ILE A 91 11.69 12.52 -2.98
C ILE A 91 11.91 11.04 -2.66
N LYS A 92 12.81 10.36 -3.37
CA LYS A 92 13.14 8.94 -3.10
C LYS A 92 13.70 8.74 -1.70
N ARG A 93 14.57 9.64 -1.23
CA ARG A 93 15.15 9.57 0.11
C ARG A 93 14.12 9.79 1.22
N ILE A 94 13.17 10.70 1.00
CA ILE A 94 12.09 10.94 1.97
C ILE A 94 11.08 9.79 1.93
N GLY A 95 10.66 9.38 0.73
CA GLY A 95 9.73 8.27 0.52
C GLY A 95 10.29 6.92 0.99
N SER A 96 11.61 6.73 1.03
CA SER A 96 12.24 5.50 1.53
C SER A 96 12.01 5.25 3.02
N VAL A 97 11.52 6.24 3.76
CA VAL A 97 11.06 6.05 5.15
C VAL A 97 9.79 5.18 5.20
N VAL A 98 8.95 5.29 4.17
CA VAL A 98 7.71 4.50 4.03
C VAL A 98 7.98 3.15 3.38
N GLY A 99 8.84 3.10 2.37
CA GLY A 99 9.14 1.87 1.64
C GLY A 99 9.90 2.10 0.33
N GLU A 100 9.95 1.10 -0.54
CA GLU A 100 10.62 1.22 -1.84
C GLU A 100 9.81 2.11 -2.79
N VAL A 101 10.37 3.24 -3.22
CA VAL A 101 9.71 4.16 -4.16
C VAL A 101 9.83 3.61 -5.59
N LEU A 102 8.71 3.12 -6.12
CA LEU A 102 8.62 2.52 -7.45
C LEU A 102 8.46 3.58 -8.56
N GLU A 103 7.62 4.59 -8.29
CA GLU A 103 7.24 5.61 -9.26
C GLU A 103 7.04 6.96 -8.56
N ILE A 104 7.41 8.05 -9.24
CA ILE A 104 7.13 9.41 -8.79
C ILE A 104 6.23 10.05 -9.85
N HIS A 105 5.10 10.61 -9.40
CA HIS A 105 4.11 11.28 -10.22
C HIS A 105 3.82 12.67 -9.64
N GLU A 106 4.23 13.73 -10.33
CA GLU A 106 4.05 15.09 -9.81
C GLU A 106 2.76 15.73 -10.34
N GLN A 107 1.74 15.82 -9.49
CA GLN A 107 0.55 16.67 -9.72
C GLN A 107 0.03 17.26 -8.39
N GLY A 108 0.11 18.58 -8.24
CA GLY A 108 -0.60 19.32 -7.18
C GLY A 108 0.27 19.86 -6.02
N PRO A 109 -0.32 20.03 -4.82
CA PRO A 109 0.32 20.67 -3.67
C PRO A 109 1.38 19.80 -2.99
N GLY A 110 1.29 18.47 -3.09
CA GLY A 110 2.32 17.49 -2.67
C GLY A 110 3.00 16.80 -3.85
N VAL A 111 3.83 15.80 -3.54
CA VAL A 111 4.41 14.86 -4.52
C VAL A 111 3.70 13.53 -4.36
N ARG A 112 3.05 13.03 -5.41
CA ARG A 112 2.42 11.71 -5.39
C ARG A 112 3.45 10.67 -5.81
N ALA A 113 3.59 9.60 -5.06
CA ALA A 113 4.53 8.53 -5.38
C ALA A 113 3.87 7.17 -5.19
N ARG A 114 4.28 6.19 -5.99
CA ARG A 114 3.92 4.79 -5.79
C ARG A 114 5.01 4.15 -4.94
N ILE A 115 4.66 3.70 -3.74
CA ILE A 115 5.60 3.17 -2.76
C ILE A 115 5.18 1.73 -2.39
N ARG A 116 6.13 0.80 -2.49
CA ARG A 116 6.00 -0.58 -2.06
C ARG A 116 6.34 -0.68 -0.58
N VAL A 117 5.35 -1.03 0.22
CA VAL A 117 5.39 -1.03 1.68
C VAL A 117 5.43 -2.47 2.21
N ASP A 118 6.28 -2.73 3.20
CA ASP A 118 6.29 -4.00 3.93
C ASP A 118 5.13 -4.04 4.92
N VAL A 119 4.20 -4.97 4.77
CA VAL A 119 3.00 -5.01 5.62
C VAL A 119 3.25 -5.51 7.03
N ASN A 120 4.44 -6.05 7.29
CA ASN A 120 4.85 -6.46 8.64
C ASN A 120 5.36 -5.28 9.48
N GLU A 121 5.69 -4.16 8.83
CA GLU A 121 6.15 -2.94 9.48
C GLU A 121 4.97 -1.99 9.74
N GLY A 122 5.15 -1.08 10.71
CA GLY A 122 4.20 -0.01 10.96
C GLY A 122 4.27 1.06 9.86
N LEU A 123 3.11 1.57 9.42
CA LEU A 123 3.07 2.70 8.50
C LEU A 123 3.58 3.99 9.15
N GLU A 124 4.46 4.70 8.43
CA GLU A 124 4.90 6.05 8.79
C GLU A 124 3.93 7.08 8.18
N PHE A 125 3.42 8.01 8.99
CA PHE A 125 2.50 9.07 8.54
C PHE A 125 3.12 10.47 8.51
N GLU A 126 4.22 10.67 9.22
CA GLU A 126 4.94 11.95 9.24
C GLU A 126 6.41 11.76 9.57
N ARG A 127 7.25 12.68 9.11
CA ARG A 127 8.67 12.71 9.39
C ARG A 127 9.18 14.14 9.42
N ARG A 128 9.97 14.47 10.43
CA ARG A 128 10.75 15.72 10.46
C ARG A 128 12.02 15.58 9.64
N VAL A 129 12.22 16.51 8.71
CA VAL A 129 13.35 16.51 7.78
C VAL A 129 14.06 17.87 7.84
N LEU A 130 15.35 17.84 8.13
CA LEU A 130 16.23 19.00 8.02
C LEU A 130 16.72 19.14 6.59
N PHE A 131 16.39 20.24 5.94
CA PHE A 131 16.89 20.58 4.61
C PHE A 131 18.14 21.47 4.72
N GLU A 132 19.08 21.35 3.78
CA GLU A 132 20.42 21.97 3.86
C GLU A 132 20.45 23.49 4.07
N ARG A 133 19.36 24.22 3.75
CA ARG A 133 19.22 25.67 3.99
C ARG A 133 18.03 26.02 4.88
N SER A 134 17.55 25.08 5.67
CA SER A 134 16.51 25.30 6.67
C SER A 134 17.16 25.35 8.04
N ASP A 135 16.82 26.37 8.84
CA ASP A 135 17.26 26.48 10.23
C ASP A 135 16.39 25.61 11.17
N GLU A 136 15.26 25.11 10.67
CA GLU A 136 14.30 24.29 11.41
C GLU A 136 13.94 23.02 10.63
N ASP A 137 13.57 21.98 11.36
CA ASP A 137 13.00 20.78 10.78
C ASP A 137 11.65 21.08 10.14
N VAL A 138 11.47 20.62 8.91
CA VAL A 138 10.18 20.68 8.23
C VAL A 138 9.44 19.37 8.44
N GLU A 139 8.18 19.46 8.85
CA GLU A 139 7.29 18.30 8.92
C GLU A 139 6.84 17.90 7.51
N VAL A 140 7.22 16.69 7.13
CA VAL A 140 6.73 16.01 5.94
C VAL A 140 5.66 15.03 6.37
N ARG A 141 4.53 14.98 5.67
CA ARG A 141 3.43 14.04 5.94
C ARG A 141 3.23 13.09 4.77
N PHE A 142 2.89 11.85 5.08
CA PHE A 142 2.61 10.77 4.13
C PHE A 142 1.12 10.46 4.17
N VAL A 143 0.41 10.80 3.08
CA VAL A 143 -1.03 10.58 2.96
C VAL A 143 -1.27 9.40 2.03
N TYR A 144 -1.71 8.28 2.60
CA TYR A 144 -1.96 7.05 1.85
C TYR A 144 -3.33 7.08 1.17
N GLU A 145 -3.36 6.83 -0.14
CA GLU A 145 -4.61 6.67 -0.87
C GLU A 145 -5.23 5.30 -0.60
N LYS A 146 -6.56 5.26 -0.50
CA LYS A 146 -7.37 4.05 -0.27
C LYS A 146 -7.01 3.25 1.00
N LEU A 147 -6.17 3.77 1.89
CA LEU A 147 -5.89 3.14 3.18
C LEU A 147 -7.19 3.04 4.00
N LYS A 148 -7.45 1.84 4.53
CA LYS A 148 -8.61 1.53 5.37
C LYS A 148 -8.16 1.28 6.81
N MET A 149 -8.29 0.04 7.29
CA MET A 149 -7.97 -0.30 8.66
C MET A 149 -6.45 -0.37 8.87
N PHE A 150 -5.99 0.32 9.92
CA PHE A 150 -4.65 0.21 10.49
C PHE A 150 -4.71 0.50 12.00
N CYS A 151 -3.67 0.10 12.72
CA CYS A 151 -3.48 0.44 14.12
C CYS A 151 -3.05 1.90 14.26
N GLN A 152 -3.88 2.72 14.89
CA GLN A 152 -3.57 4.14 15.10
C GLN A 152 -2.44 4.41 16.12
N THR A 153 -1.96 3.37 16.82
CA THR A 153 -0.86 3.51 17.79
C THR A 153 0.48 3.21 17.14
N CYS A 154 0.63 2.08 16.45
CA CYS A 154 1.90 1.63 15.88
C CYS A 154 1.94 1.57 14.34
N GLY A 155 0.86 1.95 13.66
CA GLY A 155 0.78 1.93 12.20
C GLY A 155 0.58 0.55 11.56
N SER A 156 0.49 -0.53 12.34
CA SER A 156 0.37 -1.90 11.82
C SER A 156 -0.94 -2.13 11.03
N LEU A 157 -0.86 -2.87 9.93
CA LEU A 157 -2.04 -3.33 9.17
C LEU A 157 -2.65 -4.64 9.70
N ALA A 158 -1.99 -5.29 10.67
CA ALA A 158 -2.37 -6.63 11.13
C ALA A 158 -3.38 -6.65 12.30
N HIS A 159 -3.60 -5.52 12.96
CA HIS A 159 -4.49 -5.46 14.12
C HIS A 159 -5.14 -4.08 14.29
N HIS A 160 -6.26 -4.06 15.01
CA HIS A 160 -6.87 -2.83 15.50
C HIS A 160 -6.16 -2.32 16.75
N LYS A 161 -6.25 -1.01 17.01
CA LYS A 161 -5.71 -0.34 18.20
C LYS A 161 -5.95 -1.10 19.51
N ALA A 162 -7.18 -1.59 19.75
CA ALA A 162 -7.54 -2.33 20.96
C ALA A 162 -6.81 -3.66 21.19
N ARG A 163 -5.98 -4.11 20.24
CA ARG A 163 -5.13 -5.30 20.33
C ARG A 163 -3.64 -4.94 20.09
N CYS A 164 -3.28 -3.67 20.19
CA CYS A 164 -1.92 -3.21 19.99
C CYS A 164 -1.01 -3.72 21.11
N PRO A 165 0.13 -4.36 20.81
CA PRO A 165 1.10 -4.78 21.82
C PRO A 165 1.79 -3.62 22.54
N ASP A 166 1.80 -2.43 21.93
CA ASP A 166 2.47 -1.23 22.44
C ASP A 166 1.55 -0.31 23.25
N GLU A 167 0.34 -0.78 23.61
CA GLU A 167 -0.58 -0.07 24.54
C GLU A 167 -0.25 -0.31 26.02
#